data_AF-A0A1Y3ELL5-F1
#
_entry.id   AF-A0A1Y3ELL5-F1
#
_cell.length_a   1.000
_cell.length_b   1.000
_cell.length_c   1.000
_cell.angle_alpha   90.00
_cell.angle_beta   90.00
_cell.angle_gamma   90.00
#
_symmetry.space_group_name_H-M   'P 1'
#
loop_
_entity.id
_entity.type
_entity.pdbx_description
1 polymer ?
#
loop_
_entity_poly.entity_id
_entity_poly.type
_entity_poly.pdbx_seq_one_letter_code
_entity_poly.pdbx_strand_id
1 'polypeptide(L)'
;MEFFDTPNNWGKSSVTTGRPWRKEELRMKSNVDLHKLWFILLKERNMLLTMERAAKDDVEYFPSPERLHKVEISMENLQDVVHERNDAYMQLTVGKPAERPWKWVTNFLGFRVKKYLTEHDSPPKDGEEEFEEPYIDDDARSFQKLWKEKQYTDKREKLDVELRDARKHKFVYRY
;
A
#
# COMPACT_ATOMS: atom_id res chain seq x y z
N MET A 1 -13.59 28.11 10.49
CA MET A 1 -13.03 26.87 11.06
C MET A 1 -13.44 25.72 10.16
N GLU A 2 -12.49 25.01 9.53
CA GLU A 2 -12.78 23.90 8.58
C GLU A 2 -12.47 22.50 9.17
N PHE A 3 -12.07 22.42 10.44
CA PHE A 3 -11.69 21.17 11.11
C PHE A 3 -12.83 20.46 11.84
N PHE A 4 -14.02 21.03 11.85
CA PHE A 4 -15.21 20.47 12.48
C PHE A 4 -16.35 20.43 11.47
N ASP A 5 -17.23 19.44 11.61
CA ASP A 5 -18.45 19.35 10.80
C ASP A 5 -19.35 20.56 11.08
N THR A 6 -20.26 20.82 10.15
CA THR A 6 -21.27 21.86 10.27
C THR A 6 -22.00 21.77 11.62
N PRO A 7 -22.29 22.90 12.29
CA PRO A 7 -22.96 22.90 13.59
C PRO A 7 -24.29 22.14 13.61
N ASN A 8 -24.97 22.09 12.45
CA ASN A 8 -26.22 21.36 12.27
C ASN A 8 -26.08 19.83 12.36
N ASN A 9 -24.86 19.29 12.26
CA ASN A 9 -24.57 17.85 12.32
C ASN A 9 -24.11 17.38 13.70
N TRP A 10 -23.88 18.30 14.64
CA TRP A 10 -23.46 17.93 15.99
C TRP A 10 -24.57 17.18 16.74
N GLY A 11 -24.21 16.13 17.47
CA GLY A 11 -25.14 15.30 18.24
C GLY A 11 -26.03 14.35 17.42
N LYS A 12 -25.90 14.33 16.09
CA LYS A 12 -26.60 13.34 15.25
C LYS A 12 -25.84 12.02 15.23
N SER A 13 -26.54 10.91 15.45
CA SER A 13 -25.97 9.55 15.40
C SER A 13 -25.62 9.09 13.99
N SER A 14 -26.37 9.55 12.98
CA SER A 14 -26.13 9.25 11.57
C SER A 14 -26.17 10.51 10.71
N VAL A 15 -25.15 10.65 9.87
CA VAL A 15 -25.07 11.71 8.84
C VAL A 15 -25.18 11.04 7.48
N THR A 16 -26.18 11.43 6.70
CA THR A 16 -26.36 10.92 5.34
C THR A 16 -25.19 11.37 4.47
N THR A 17 -24.47 10.40 3.90
CA THR A 17 -23.32 10.66 3.03
C THR A 17 -23.44 9.92 1.71
N GLY A 18 -22.86 10.53 0.68
CA GLY A 18 -22.86 9.97 -0.67
C GLY A 18 -21.98 8.73 -0.84
N ARG A 19 -21.86 8.28 -2.08
CA ARG A 19 -20.95 7.21 -2.49
C ARG A 19 -19.52 7.73 -2.67
N PRO A 20 -18.49 6.86 -2.57
CA PRO A 20 -17.13 7.23 -2.92
C PRO A 20 -16.97 7.49 -4.43
N TRP A 21 -15.94 8.24 -4.79
CA TRP A 21 -15.57 8.50 -6.18
C TRP A 21 -15.06 7.24 -6.88
N ARG A 22 -15.58 6.95 -8.08
CA ARG A 22 -15.13 5.81 -8.90
C ARG A 22 -14.00 6.22 -9.83
N LYS A 23 -13.08 5.29 -10.12
CA LYS A 23 -11.94 5.53 -11.05
C LYS A 23 -12.40 6.03 -12.42
N GLU A 24 -13.47 5.47 -12.97
CA GLU A 24 -14.04 5.87 -14.28
C GLU A 24 -14.42 7.35 -14.34
N GLU A 25 -14.98 7.88 -13.25
CA GLU A 25 -15.41 9.28 -13.17
C GLU A 25 -14.22 10.22 -13.05
N LEU A 26 -13.21 9.80 -12.29
CA LEU A 26 -11.97 10.55 -12.08
C LEU A 26 -11.14 10.61 -13.37
N ARG A 27 -11.15 9.55 -14.19
CA ARG A 27 -10.50 9.54 -15.51
C ARG A 27 -11.06 10.58 -16.48
N MET A 28 -12.32 10.96 -16.34
CA MET A 28 -12.95 12.00 -17.16
C MET A 28 -12.63 13.43 -16.72
N LYS A 29 -11.98 13.63 -15.56
CA LYS A 29 -11.68 14.96 -15.02
C LYS A 29 -10.29 15.45 -15.41
N SER A 30 -10.13 16.77 -15.51
CA SER A 30 -8.85 17.42 -15.76
C SER A 30 -7.89 17.25 -14.56
N ASN A 31 -6.57 17.32 -14.79
CA ASN A 31 -5.59 17.26 -13.70
C ASN A 31 -5.77 18.41 -12.68
N VAL A 32 -6.18 19.59 -13.16
CA VAL A 32 -6.47 20.75 -12.29
C VAL A 32 -7.64 20.46 -11.36
N ASP A 33 -8.70 19.82 -11.87
CA ASP A 33 -9.86 19.47 -11.06
C ASP A 33 -9.55 18.33 -10.08
N LEU A 34 -8.75 17.33 -10.50
CA LEU A 34 -8.28 16.28 -9.60
C LEU A 34 -7.44 16.85 -8.46
N HIS A 35 -6.55 17.80 -8.74
CA HIS A 35 -5.75 18.47 -7.72
C HIS A 35 -6.63 19.24 -6.73
N LYS A 36 -7.64 19.99 -7.21
CA LYS A 36 -8.61 20.65 -6.33
C LYS A 36 -9.41 19.64 -5.50
N LEU A 37 -9.87 18.56 -6.12
CA LEU A 37 -10.64 17.50 -5.46
C LEU A 37 -9.82 16.83 -4.35
N TRP A 38 -8.53 16.59 -4.56
CA TRP A 38 -7.64 16.05 -3.55
C TRP A 38 -7.66 16.90 -2.27
N PHE A 39 -7.57 18.23 -2.38
CA PHE A 39 -7.64 19.11 -1.21
C PHE A 39 -9.00 19.11 -0.54
N ILE A 40 -10.09 19.02 -1.30
CA ILE A 40 -11.44 18.91 -0.73
C ILE A 40 -11.55 17.62 0.10
N LEU A 41 -11.10 16.49 -0.45
CA LEU A 41 -11.09 15.20 0.26
C LEU A 41 -10.16 15.21 1.47
N LEU A 42 -9.00 15.86 1.36
CA LEU A 42 -8.04 15.99 2.46
C LEU A 42 -8.62 16.79 3.63
N LYS A 43 -9.36 17.88 3.34
CA LYS A 43 -10.04 18.65 4.38
C LYS A 43 -11.12 17.84 5.08
N GLU A 44 -11.94 17.11 4.34
CA GLU A 44 -12.94 16.19 4.89
C GLU A 44 -12.27 15.10 5.76
N ARG A 45 -11.19 14.48 5.27
CA ARG A 45 -10.43 13.47 6.03
C ARG A 45 -9.92 14.04 7.35
N ASN A 46 -9.31 15.21 7.33
CA ASN A 46 -8.77 15.84 8.53
C ASN A 46 -9.88 16.19 9.53
N MET A 47 -11.02 16.69 9.05
CA MET A 47 -12.20 16.95 9.88
C MET A 47 -12.78 15.66 10.50
N LEU A 48 -12.79 14.54 9.76
CA LEU A 48 -13.27 13.27 10.29
C LEU A 48 -12.31 12.70 11.34
N LEU A 49 -10.99 12.82 11.13
CA LEU A 49 -9.98 12.37 12.08
C LEU A 49 -9.99 13.17 13.39
N THR A 50 -10.22 14.49 13.33
CA THR A 50 -10.36 15.31 14.54
C THR A 50 -11.61 14.91 15.33
N MET A 51 -12.72 14.68 14.64
CA MET A 51 -13.96 14.20 15.29
C MET A 51 -13.82 12.78 15.84
N GLU A 52 -13.13 11.88 15.14
CA GLU A 52 -12.87 10.52 15.63
C GLU A 52 -12.02 10.56 16.89
N ARG A 53 -11.01 11.43 16.93
CA ARG A 53 -10.17 11.62 18.12
C ARG A 53 -10.98 12.18 19.29
N ALA A 54 -11.80 13.20 19.04
CA ALA A 54 -12.68 13.78 20.06
C ALA A 54 -13.67 12.75 20.63
N ALA A 55 -14.35 11.98 19.77
CA ALA A 55 -15.27 10.93 20.20
C ALA A 55 -14.55 9.85 21.04
N LYS A 56 -13.31 9.48 20.69
CA LYS A 56 -12.51 8.54 21.50
C LYS A 56 -12.15 9.11 22.88
N ASP A 57 -11.84 10.40 22.96
CA ASP A 57 -11.50 11.07 24.22
C ASP A 57 -12.72 11.22 25.13
N ASP A 58 -13.89 11.49 24.55
CA ASP A 58 -15.18 11.58 25.26
C ASP A 58 -15.83 10.19 25.51
N VAL A 59 -15.20 9.11 25.05
CA VAL A 59 -15.71 7.72 25.14
C VAL A 59 -17.10 7.58 24.49
N GLU A 60 -17.31 8.30 23.39
CA GLU A 60 -18.52 8.26 22.58
C GLU A 60 -18.31 7.47 21.27
N TYR A 61 -19.41 6.96 20.72
CA TYR A 61 -19.38 6.33 19.40
C TYR A 61 -19.22 7.38 18.31
N PHE A 62 -18.25 7.17 17.41
CA PHE A 62 -18.04 8.05 16.28
C PHE A 62 -19.27 8.06 15.34
N PRO A 63 -19.82 9.25 15.01
CA PRO A 63 -20.93 9.33 14.07
C PRO A 63 -20.52 8.84 12.67
N SER A 64 -21.16 7.78 12.18
CA SER A 64 -20.98 7.25 10.81
C SER A 64 -19.51 7.01 10.38
N PRO A 65 -18.83 5.99 10.95
CA PRO A 65 -17.43 5.65 10.62
C PRO A 65 -17.21 5.33 9.13
N GLU A 66 -18.25 4.91 8.42
CA GLU A 66 -18.23 4.67 6.98
C GLU A 66 -17.76 5.89 6.17
N ARG A 67 -17.96 7.12 6.67
CA ARG A 67 -17.52 8.35 5.98
C ARG A 67 -16.02 8.35 5.75
N LEU A 68 -15.25 7.99 6.78
CA LEU A 68 -13.80 7.98 6.72
C LEU A 68 -13.32 6.98 5.66
N HIS A 69 -13.89 5.78 5.68
CA HIS A 69 -13.58 4.73 4.70
C HIS A 69 -13.93 5.14 3.26
N LYS A 70 -15.08 5.81 3.04
CA LYS A 70 -15.46 6.31 1.71
C LYS A 70 -14.51 7.38 1.19
N VAL A 71 -14.02 8.26 2.06
CA VAL A 71 -13.02 9.29 1.70
C VAL A 71 -11.69 8.63 1.36
N GLU A 72 -11.25 7.65 2.15
CA GLU A 72 -10.03 6.88 1.90
C GLU A 72 -10.06 6.17 0.54
N ILE A 73 -11.13 5.43 0.23
CA ILE A 73 -11.34 4.81 -1.09
C ILE A 73 -11.27 5.86 -2.21
N SER A 74 -11.88 7.03 -2.00
CA SER A 74 -11.88 8.10 -3.01
C SER A 74 -10.48 8.67 -3.24
N MET A 75 -9.68 8.80 -2.18
CA MET A 75 -8.30 9.28 -2.24
C MET A 75 -7.39 8.26 -2.93
N GLU A 76 -7.50 6.97 -2.60
CA GLU A 76 -6.77 5.89 -3.27
C GLU A 76 -7.10 5.84 -4.77
N ASN A 77 -8.39 5.88 -5.12
CA ASN A 77 -8.82 5.89 -6.51
C ASN A 77 -8.29 7.10 -7.29
N LEU A 78 -8.21 8.27 -6.66
CA LEU A 78 -7.66 9.47 -7.26
C LEU A 78 -6.16 9.33 -7.49
N GLN A 79 -5.42 8.85 -6.47
CA GLN A 79 -3.99 8.62 -6.56
C GLN A 79 -3.67 7.62 -7.68
N ASP A 80 -4.40 6.51 -7.76
CA ASP A 80 -4.24 5.50 -8.81
C ASP A 80 -4.41 6.10 -10.21
N VAL A 81 -5.45 6.90 -10.45
CA VAL A 81 -5.68 7.55 -11.75
C VAL A 81 -4.56 8.52 -12.11
N VAL A 82 -3.99 9.21 -11.13
CA VAL A 82 -2.85 10.10 -11.36
C VAL A 82 -1.58 9.29 -11.68
N HIS A 83 -1.33 8.18 -10.99
CA HIS A 83 -0.22 7.28 -11.32
C HIS A 83 -0.38 6.67 -12.71
N GLU A 84 -1.56 6.15 -13.05
CA GLU A 84 -1.88 5.61 -14.39
C GLU A 84 -1.53 6.64 -15.49
N ARG A 85 -1.90 7.91 -15.30
CA ARG A 85 -1.60 8.99 -16.25
C ARG A 85 -0.10 9.29 -16.34
N ASN A 86 0.60 9.34 -15.21
CA ASN A 86 2.02 9.65 -15.17
C ASN A 86 2.85 8.52 -15.80
N ASP A 87 2.49 7.26 -15.50
CA ASP A 87 3.12 6.09 -16.09
C ASP A 87 2.93 6.05 -17.61
N ALA A 88 1.70 6.31 -18.11
CA ALA A 88 1.45 6.36 -19.55
C ALA A 88 2.30 7.44 -20.23
N TYR A 89 2.44 8.62 -19.61
CA TYR A 89 3.26 9.71 -20.14
C TYR A 89 4.76 9.37 -20.15
N MET A 90 5.29 8.81 -19.05
CA MET A 90 6.69 8.41 -18.94
C MET A 90 7.04 7.24 -19.88
N GLN A 91 6.13 6.28 -20.05
CA GLN A 91 6.31 5.19 -21.01
C GLN A 91 6.37 5.69 -22.45
N LEU A 92 5.55 6.68 -22.82
CA LEU A 92 5.58 7.25 -24.18
C LEU A 92 6.80 8.12 -24.45
N THR A 93 7.26 8.88 -23.44
CA THR A 93 8.35 9.86 -23.61
C THR A 93 9.74 9.27 -23.39
N VAL A 94 9.91 8.46 -22.34
CA VAL A 94 11.20 7.90 -21.90
C VAL A 94 11.29 6.39 -22.15
N GLY A 95 10.15 5.69 -22.27
CA GLY A 95 10.12 4.23 -22.36
C GLY A 95 10.31 3.51 -21.02
N LYS A 96 10.19 4.23 -19.90
CA LYS A 96 10.34 3.71 -18.53
C LYS A 96 9.10 4.05 -17.70
N PRO A 97 8.77 3.25 -16.65
CA PRO A 97 7.69 3.60 -15.73
C PRO A 97 8.04 4.88 -14.94
N ALA A 98 7.02 5.56 -14.41
CA ALA A 98 7.21 6.75 -13.59
C ALA A 98 7.64 6.43 -12.15
N GLU A 99 7.56 5.16 -11.75
CA GLU A 99 8.02 4.70 -10.45
C GLU A 99 9.50 4.98 -10.21
N ARG A 100 9.85 5.14 -8.93
CA ARG A 100 11.24 5.28 -8.49
C ARG A 100 12.08 4.09 -8.98
N PRO A 101 13.23 4.32 -9.62
CA PRO A 101 14.07 3.25 -10.11
C PRO A 101 14.61 2.41 -8.97
N TRP A 102 14.86 1.14 -9.25
CA TRP A 102 15.30 0.15 -8.29
C TRP A 102 16.25 -0.84 -8.95
N LYS A 103 17.08 -1.48 -8.13
CA LYS A 103 18.03 -2.52 -8.53
C LYS A 103 17.89 -3.74 -7.63
N TRP A 104 18.14 -4.92 -8.17
CA TRP A 104 18.30 -6.13 -7.37
C TRP A 104 19.67 -6.10 -6.70
N VAL A 105 19.69 -6.12 -5.37
CA VAL A 105 20.92 -6.13 -4.57
C VAL A 105 20.91 -7.37 -3.68
N THR A 106 22.06 -8.00 -3.52
CA THR A 106 22.23 -9.14 -2.62
C THR A 106 22.41 -8.60 -1.19
N ASN A 107 21.59 -9.05 -0.24
CA ASN A 107 21.75 -8.68 1.17
C ASN A 107 22.85 -9.51 1.85
N PHE A 108 23.19 -9.18 3.10
CA PHE A 108 24.23 -9.88 3.87
C PHE A 108 23.93 -11.38 4.10
N LEU A 109 22.65 -11.79 4.06
CA LEU A 109 22.22 -13.19 4.12
C LEU A 109 22.25 -13.87 2.74
N GLY A 110 22.69 -13.17 1.70
CA GLY A 110 22.77 -13.60 0.30
C GLY A 110 21.44 -13.64 -0.47
N PHE A 111 20.34 -13.11 0.08
CA PHE A 111 19.07 -12.99 -0.64
C PHE A 111 19.06 -11.79 -1.58
N ARG A 112 18.46 -11.97 -2.76
CA ARG A 112 18.23 -10.87 -3.70
C ARG A 112 17.03 -10.05 -3.24
N VAL A 113 17.27 -8.81 -2.84
CA VAL A 113 16.25 -7.85 -2.40
C VAL A 113 16.13 -6.70 -3.40
N LYS A 114 14.91 -6.19 -3.58
CA LYS A 114 14.65 -5.00 -4.39
C LYS A 114 15.06 -3.76 -3.58
N LYS A 115 16.09 -3.04 -4.03
CA LYS A 115 16.56 -1.80 -3.40
C LYS A 115 16.21 -0.61 -4.29
N TYR A 116 15.51 0.39 -3.74
CA TYR A 116 15.21 1.64 -4.45
C TYR A 116 16.44 2.54 -4.47
N LEU A 117 16.75 3.13 -5.64
CA LEU A 117 17.90 4.01 -5.82
C LEU A 117 17.63 5.37 -5.18
N THR A 118 18.58 5.91 -4.42
CA THR A 118 18.53 7.25 -3.82
C THR A 118 19.15 8.28 -4.75
N GLU A 119 18.73 9.53 -4.62
CA GLU A 119 19.41 10.64 -5.27
C GLU A 119 20.69 10.94 -4.49
N HIS A 120 21.78 11.20 -5.21
CA HIS A 120 23.10 11.51 -4.66
C HIS A 120 23.62 12.78 -5.31
N ASP A 121 24.28 13.65 -4.53
CA ASP A 121 24.81 14.92 -5.03
C ASP A 121 25.98 14.75 -6.01
N SER A 122 26.77 13.69 -5.82
CA SER A 122 27.91 13.34 -6.66
C SER A 122 27.80 11.88 -7.13
N PRO A 123 28.32 11.54 -8.32
CA PRO A 123 28.43 10.15 -8.73
C PRO A 123 29.33 9.35 -7.77
N PRO A 124 29.18 8.01 -7.71
CA PRO A 124 30.14 7.14 -7.03
C PRO A 124 31.55 7.41 -7.56
N LYS A 125 32.56 7.36 -6.69
CA LYS A 125 33.95 7.52 -7.13
C LYS A 125 34.34 6.34 -8.03
N ASP A 126 35.32 6.55 -8.89
CA ASP A 126 35.85 5.48 -9.73
C ASP A 126 36.32 4.30 -8.85
N GLY A 127 35.68 3.14 -9.03
CA GLY A 127 35.94 1.91 -8.25
C GLY A 127 35.11 1.74 -6.98
N GLU A 128 34.31 2.73 -6.57
CA GLU A 128 33.30 2.58 -5.52
C GLU A 128 31.99 2.06 -6.16
N GLU A 129 31.55 0.88 -5.77
CA GLU A 129 30.25 0.37 -6.18
C GLU A 129 29.14 1.12 -5.44
N GLU A 130 28.07 1.47 -6.16
CA GLU A 130 26.90 2.18 -5.61
C GLU A 130 26.23 1.39 -4.45
N PHE A 131 26.38 0.07 -4.45
CA PHE A 131 25.91 -0.81 -3.38
C PHE A 131 27.04 -1.76 -3.00
N GLU A 132 27.24 -1.95 -1.70
CA GLU A 132 28.15 -2.97 -1.19
C GLU A 132 27.65 -4.36 -1.61
N GLU A 133 28.47 -5.11 -2.35
CA GLU A 133 28.26 -6.54 -2.54
C GLU A 133 28.76 -7.29 -1.30
N PRO A 134 27.85 -7.82 -0.46
CA PRO A 134 28.29 -8.47 0.77
C PRO A 134 28.98 -9.79 0.46
N TYR A 135 30.05 -10.06 1.19
CA TYR A 135 30.66 -11.38 1.20
C TYR A 135 29.68 -12.39 1.82
N ILE A 136 29.27 -13.39 1.04
CA ILE A 136 28.35 -14.43 1.51
C ILE A 136 29.13 -15.52 2.24
N ASP A 137 29.08 -15.46 3.57
CA ASP A 137 29.70 -16.44 4.46
C ASP A 137 29.03 -17.82 4.40
N ASP A 138 29.71 -18.86 4.89
CA ASP A 138 29.20 -20.23 4.95
C ASP A 138 27.95 -20.35 5.82
N ASP A 139 27.83 -19.51 6.86
CA ASP A 139 26.63 -19.39 7.67
C ASP A 139 25.44 -18.86 6.86
N ALA A 140 25.65 -17.84 6.03
CA ALA A 140 24.61 -17.31 5.15
C ALA A 140 24.17 -18.37 4.12
N ARG A 141 25.10 -19.17 3.58
CA ARG A 141 24.78 -20.29 2.68
C ARG A 141 23.97 -21.37 3.39
N SER A 142 24.37 -21.73 4.60
CA SER A 142 23.66 -22.70 5.43
C SER A 142 22.25 -22.22 5.76
N PHE A 143 22.10 -20.93 6.11
CA PHE A 143 20.81 -20.30 6.35
C PHE A 143 19.89 -20.36 5.13
N GLN A 144 20.40 -20.02 3.94
CA GLN A 144 19.61 -20.09 2.71
C GLN A 144 19.11 -21.50 2.39
N LYS A 145 19.94 -22.51 2.64
CA LYS A 145 19.56 -23.92 2.46
C LYS A 145 18.43 -24.29 3.41
N LEU A 146 18.61 -24.05 4.71
CA LEU A 146 17.59 -24.34 5.72
C LEU A 146 16.30 -23.56 5.47
N TRP A 147 16.41 -22.31 5.00
CA TRP A 147 15.25 -21.51 4.62
C TRP A 147 14.48 -22.13 3.45
N LYS A 148 15.17 -22.63 2.42
CA LYS A 148 14.53 -23.35 1.30
C LYS A 148 13.84 -24.63 1.76
N GLU A 149 14.49 -25.41 2.62
CA GLU A 149 13.90 -26.64 3.20
C GLU A 149 12.66 -26.34 4.05
N LYS A 150 12.70 -25.25 4.83
CA LYS A 150 11.53 -24.75 5.57
C LYS A 150 10.40 -24.35 4.64
N GLN A 151 10.68 -23.52 3.63
CA GLN A 151 9.67 -23.08 2.64
C GLN A 151 9.04 -24.27 1.91
N TYR A 152 9.81 -25.32 1.63
CA TYR A 152 9.28 -26.55 1.05
C TYR A 152 8.33 -27.27 2.01
N THR A 153 8.72 -27.41 3.28
CA THR A 153 7.89 -28.02 4.32
C THR A 153 6.58 -27.26 4.52
N ASP A 154 6.65 -25.93 4.66
CA ASP A 154 5.48 -25.07 4.82
C ASP A 154 4.49 -25.21 3.65
N LYS A 155 5.01 -25.25 2.41
CA LYS A 155 4.19 -25.47 1.21
C LYS A 155 3.52 -26.83 1.20
N ARG A 156 4.24 -27.88 1.61
CA ARG A 156 3.73 -29.24 1.69
C ARG A 156 2.61 -29.34 2.72
N GLU A 157 2.80 -28.75 3.90
CA GLU A 157 1.79 -28.72 4.96
C GLU A 157 0.56 -27.91 4.56
N LYS A 158 0.74 -26.75 3.93
CA LYS A 158 -0.38 -25.96 3.40
C LYS A 158 -1.20 -26.76 2.37
N LEU A 159 -0.54 -27.45 1.45
CA LEU A 159 -1.19 -28.30 0.47
C LEU A 159 -1.95 -29.46 1.14
N ASP A 160 -1.37 -30.06 2.18
CA ASP A 160 -2.00 -31.13 2.97
C ASP A 160 -3.30 -30.63 3.64
N VAL A 161 -3.27 -29.45 4.25
CA VAL A 161 -4.46 -28.77 4.82
C VAL A 161 -5.50 -28.48 3.75
N GLU A 162 -5.11 -27.87 2.61
CA GLU A 162 -6.02 -27.58 1.51
C GLU A 162 -6.70 -28.85 0.97
N LEU A 163 -5.97 -29.96 0.86
CA LEU A 163 -6.50 -31.24 0.45
C LEU A 163 -7.49 -31.83 1.48
N ARG A 164 -7.22 -31.65 2.79
CA ARG A 164 -8.12 -32.07 3.88
C ARG A 164 -9.42 -31.26 3.86
N ASP A 165 -9.32 -29.95 3.74
CA ASP A 165 -10.46 -29.03 3.66
C ASP A 165 -11.31 -29.34 2.42
N ALA A 166 -10.66 -29.66 1.29
CA ALA A 166 -11.33 -30.07 0.07
C ALA A 166 -11.86 -31.52 0.09
N ARG A 167 -11.65 -32.29 1.17
CA ARG A 167 -11.95 -33.74 1.29
C ARG A 167 -11.35 -34.59 0.16
N LYS A 168 -10.29 -34.10 -0.49
CA LYS A 168 -9.53 -34.78 -1.56
C LYS A 168 -8.22 -35.38 -1.05
N HIS A 169 -7.99 -35.29 0.25
CA HIS A 169 -6.82 -35.88 0.88
C HIS A 169 -6.85 -37.41 0.77
N LYS A 170 -5.74 -38.00 0.33
CA LYS A 170 -5.62 -39.44 0.05
C LYS A 170 -5.89 -40.33 1.28
N PHE A 171 -5.68 -39.77 2.47
CA PHE A 171 -6.04 -40.40 3.75
C PHE A 171 -7.26 -39.69 4.33
N VAL A 172 -8.40 -40.39 4.36
CA VAL A 172 -9.57 -39.99 5.14
C VAL A 172 -9.33 -40.50 6.56
N TYR A 173 -8.74 -39.68 7.43
CA TYR A 173 -8.80 -39.97 8.86
C TYR A 173 -10.22 -39.67 9.33
N ARG A 174 -11.08 -40.69 9.25
CA ARG A 174 -12.37 -40.73 9.92
C ARG A 174 -12.06 -40.88 11.41
N TYR A 175 -12.20 -39.80 12.17
CA TYR A 175 -12.42 -39.90 13.60
C TYR A 175 -13.91 -40.13 13.85
#